data_AF-A0A954GP20-F1
#
_entry.id   AF-A0A954GP20-F1
#
_cell.length_a   1.000
_cell.length_b   1.000
_cell.length_c   1.000
_cell.angle_alpha   90.00
_cell.angle_beta   90.00
_cell.angle_gamma   90.00
#
_symmetry.space_group_name_H-M   'P 1'
#
loop_
_entity.id
_entity.type
_entity.pdbx_description
1 polymer ?
#
loop_
_entity_poly.entity_id
_entity_poly.type
_entity_poly.pdbx_seq_one_letter_code
_entity_poly.pdbx_strand_id
1 'polypeptide(L)'
;EFVALGIGVRPENKLAVDSGLNVGPRGGIQVNEQLQTSDPDIYAVGDAIEVQDFVLESPTQVPLAGPANRQGRLAADHICGREVRYRGTQGTAILGLFGRTAAMTGASEKTLRRVERPFRSIYIHPNNHAGYYPGAESMTLKLLVDPESGKILGAQGVGGAGVDKRIDALAIAIQAGMTVFDLEESELAYAPQFGSAKDPVNMLGFVAAGLMREDHPQIDVPSYLDQDGSSHLLLDVRTEKEFSEGHIPGATHIPVDELRDRLSELSSDKEIVAYCKVGMRGYIATRILMQHGYKVRNLSGGYSTYRLFQPEG
;
A
#
# COMPACT_ATOMS: atom_id res chain seq x y z
N GLU A 1 -36.50 4.19 15.55
CA GLU A 1 -35.58 3.23 14.90
C GLU A 1 -35.43 3.64 13.44
N PHE A 2 -34.23 3.60 12.88
CA PHE A 2 -33.92 4.09 11.53
C PHE A 2 -32.98 3.10 10.84
N VAL A 3 -33.16 2.93 9.52
CA VAL A 3 -32.30 2.07 8.69
C VAL A 3 -31.66 2.93 7.60
N ALA A 4 -30.33 2.89 7.50
CA ALA A 4 -29.58 3.43 6.37
C ALA A 4 -29.00 2.28 5.52
N LEU A 5 -29.23 2.33 4.20
CA LEU A 5 -28.73 1.32 3.25
C LEU A 5 -27.54 1.88 2.46
N GLY A 6 -26.36 1.29 2.65
CA GLY A 6 -25.11 1.67 1.98
C GLY A 6 -24.45 0.49 1.25
N ILE A 7 -25.14 -0.09 0.26
CA ILE A 7 -24.70 -1.33 -0.44
C ILE A 7 -24.05 -1.07 -1.82
N GLY A 8 -23.70 0.18 -2.10
CA GLY A 8 -23.12 0.60 -3.38
C GLY A 8 -24.12 1.24 -4.33
N VAL A 9 -23.64 1.59 -5.53
CA VAL A 9 -24.38 2.29 -6.58
C VAL A 9 -24.26 1.55 -7.90
N ARG A 10 -25.14 1.86 -8.86
CA ARG A 10 -25.09 1.37 -10.24
C ARG A 10 -25.13 2.56 -11.20
N PRO A 11 -24.50 2.49 -12.38
CA PRO A 11 -24.62 3.51 -13.40
C PRO A 11 -26.08 3.81 -13.75
N GLU A 12 -26.42 5.10 -13.88
CA GLU A 12 -27.63 5.49 -14.60
C GLU A 12 -27.31 5.40 -16.09
N ASN A 13 -27.90 4.42 -16.77
CA ASN A 13 -27.64 4.15 -18.18
C ASN A 13 -28.90 4.01 -19.02
N LYS A 14 -30.08 4.33 -18.47
CA LYS A 14 -31.35 4.05 -19.15
C LYS A 14 -31.44 4.80 -20.47
N LEU A 15 -31.07 6.08 -20.48
CA LEU A 15 -31.05 6.91 -21.68
C LEU A 15 -30.09 6.35 -22.73
N ALA A 16 -28.91 5.87 -22.31
CA ALA A 16 -27.91 5.32 -23.21
C ALA A 16 -28.40 4.02 -23.86
N VAL A 17 -28.97 3.11 -23.07
CA VAL A 17 -29.56 1.84 -23.57
C VAL A 17 -30.73 2.12 -24.52
N ASP A 18 -31.67 2.97 -24.13
CA ASP A 18 -32.85 3.30 -24.93
C ASP A 18 -32.46 3.99 -26.26
N SER A 19 -31.29 4.65 -26.30
CA SER A 19 -30.73 5.30 -27.50
C SER A 19 -29.80 4.39 -28.33
N GLY A 20 -29.58 3.13 -27.91
CA GLY A 20 -28.72 2.17 -28.63
C GLY A 20 -27.21 2.39 -28.47
N LEU A 21 -26.77 3.15 -27.46
CA LEU A 21 -25.35 3.35 -27.17
C LEU A 21 -24.73 2.10 -26.53
N ASN A 22 -23.43 1.90 -26.76
CA ASN A 22 -22.70 0.79 -26.17
C ASN A 22 -22.58 0.91 -24.65
N VAL A 23 -22.82 -0.20 -23.95
CA VAL A 23 -22.77 -0.28 -22.48
C VAL A 23 -22.01 -1.54 -22.07
N GLY A 24 -21.11 -1.41 -21.10
CA GLY A 24 -20.29 -2.50 -20.59
C GLY A 24 -21.12 -3.51 -19.77
N PRO A 25 -20.54 -4.68 -19.44
CA PRO A 25 -21.24 -5.77 -18.75
C PRO A 25 -21.74 -5.42 -17.34
N ARG A 26 -21.18 -4.35 -16.73
CA ARG A 26 -21.60 -3.81 -15.43
C ARG A 26 -22.52 -2.59 -15.56
N GLY A 27 -23.01 -2.29 -16.77
CA GLY A 27 -23.93 -1.19 -17.04
C GLY A 27 -23.27 0.18 -17.24
N GLY A 28 -21.94 0.28 -17.23
CA GLY A 28 -21.26 1.56 -17.47
C GLY A 28 -21.31 1.91 -18.96
N ILE A 29 -21.68 3.14 -19.30
CA ILE A 29 -21.67 3.63 -20.68
C ILE A 29 -20.23 3.55 -21.20
N GLN A 30 -20.02 2.90 -22.34
CA GLN A 30 -18.70 2.77 -22.92
C GLN A 30 -18.31 4.06 -23.63
N VAL A 31 -17.10 4.53 -23.35
CA VAL A 31 -16.53 5.71 -23.97
C VAL A 31 -15.12 5.46 -24.47
N ASN A 32 -14.70 6.21 -25.48
CA ASN A 32 -13.30 6.25 -25.92
C ASN A 32 -12.44 7.11 -24.98
N GLU A 33 -11.16 7.28 -25.30
CA GLU A 33 -10.23 8.04 -24.47
C GLU A 33 -10.52 9.56 -24.45
N GLN A 34 -11.33 10.04 -25.38
CA GLN A 34 -11.84 11.41 -25.48
C GLN A 34 -13.21 11.59 -24.81
N LEU A 35 -13.73 10.53 -24.14
CA LEU A 35 -15.01 10.51 -23.43
C LEU A 35 -16.26 10.59 -24.33
N GLN A 36 -16.10 10.30 -25.63
CA GLN A 36 -17.22 10.11 -26.56
C GLN A 36 -17.76 8.70 -26.43
N THR A 37 -19.07 8.55 -26.61
CA THR A 37 -19.75 7.25 -26.66
C THR A 37 -19.55 6.57 -28.03
N SER A 38 -20.31 5.52 -28.33
CA SER A 38 -20.37 4.94 -29.68
C SER A 38 -20.95 5.89 -30.74
N ASP A 39 -21.64 6.96 -30.32
CA ASP A 39 -22.03 8.07 -31.17
C ASP A 39 -21.02 9.23 -30.97
N PRO A 40 -20.38 9.74 -32.03
CA PRO A 40 -19.36 10.79 -31.93
C PRO A 40 -19.89 12.14 -31.44
N ASP A 41 -21.20 12.40 -31.53
CA ASP A 41 -21.83 13.64 -31.09
C ASP A 41 -22.28 13.57 -29.62
N ILE A 42 -22.20 12.39 -28.99
CA ILE A 42 -22.64 12.16 -27.61
C ILE A 42 -21.44 11.83 -26.72
N TYR A 43 -21.30 12.59 -25.63
CA TYR A 43 -20.31 12.37 -24.58
C TYR A 43 -20.97 11.83 -23.32
N ALA A 44 -20.22 11.04 -22.56
CA ALA A 44 -20.62 10.62 -21.22
C ALA A 44 -19.44 10.74 -20.25
N VAL A 45 -19.72 11.15 -19.02
CA VAL A 45 -18.72 11.34 -17.96
C VAL A 45 -19.29 10.93 -16.60
N GLY A 46 -18.43 10.84 -15.59
CA GLY A 46 -18.80 10.61 -14.20
C GLY A 46 -19.14 9.16 -13.89
N ASP A 47 -19.99 8.97 -12.88
CA ASP A 47 -20.29 7.65 -12.33
C ASP A 47 -21.04 6.72 -13.30
N ALA A 48 -21.59 7.27 -14.38
CA ALA A 48 -22.33 6.53 -15.39
C ALA A 48 -21.44 5.78 -16.40
N ILE A 49 -20.16 6.15 -16.53
CA ILE A 49 -19.28 5.57 -17.55
C ILE A 49 -18.44 4.40 -17.03
N GLU A 50 -18.07 3.52 -17.95
CA GLU A 50 -16.96 2.60 -17.76
C GLU A 50 -15.63 3.35 -17.98
N VAL A 51 -14.66 3.15 -17.10
CA VAL A 51 -13.32 3.75 -17.19
C VAL A 51 -12.26 2.66 -17.24
N GLN A 52 -11.11 2.95 -17.84
CA GLN A 52 -9.96 2.06 -17.72
C GLN A 52 -9.28 2.25 -16.36
N ASP A 53 -9.03 1.16 -15.64
CA ASP A 53 -8.22 1.17 -14.43
C ASP A 53 -6.78 1.54 -14.79
N PHE A 54 -6.19 2.52 -14.10
CA PHE A 54 -4.85 3.02 -14.43
C PHE A 54 -3.74 1.97 -14.25
N VAL A 55 -3.87 1.10 -13.23
CA VAL A 55 -2.85 0.11 -12.89
C VAL A 55 -3.10 -1.20 -13.61
N LEU A 56 -4.36 -1.65 -13.62
CA LEU A 56 -4.77 -2.94 -14.15
C LEU A 56 -5.10 -2.90 -15.64
N GLU A 57 -5.20 -1.71 -16.23
CA GLU A 57 -5.45 -1.46 -17.65
C GLU A 57 -6.73 -2.13 -18.19
N SER A 58 -7.65 -2.49 -17.29
CA SER A 58 -8.89 -3.19 -17.59
C SER A 58 -10.12 -2.32 -17.31
N PRO A 59 -11.24 -2.55 -18.01
CA PRO A 59 -12.46 -1.78 -17.78
C PRO A 59 -13.03 -1.97 -16.37
N THR A 60 -13.42 -0.87 -15.74
CA THR A 60 -13.94 -0.84 -14.37
C THR A 60 -14.89 0.35 -14.15
N GLN A 61 -15.47 0.43 -12.96
CA GLN A 61 -16.31 1.55 -12.50
C GLN A 61 -15.75 2.08 -11.20
N VAL A 62 -15.52 3.38 -11.14
CA VAL A 62 -14.98 4.08 -9.97
C VAL A 62 -15.80 5.34 -9.75
N PRO A 63 -16.93 5.24 -9.01
CA PRO A 63 -17.84 6.36 -8.80
C PRO A 63 -17.27 7.34 -7.76
N LEU A 64 -16.45 8.28 -8.23
CA LEU A 64 -15.76 9.27 -7.40
C LEU A 64 -15.81 10.66 -8.05
N ALA A 65 -16.00 11.68 -7.22
CA ALA A 65 -16.16 13.05 -7.68
C ALA A 65 -14.92 13.62 -8.40
N GLY A 66 -13.71 13.24 -7.97
CA GLY A 66 -12.46 13.70 -8.58
C GLY A 66 -12.34 13.31 -10.07
N PRO A 67 -12.46 12.02 -10.42
CA PRO A 67 -12.62 11.57 -11.80
C PRO A 67 -13.73 12.30 -12.56
N ALA A 68 -14.95 12.39 -12.02
CA ALA A 68 -16.08 13.02 -12.69
C ALA A 68 -15.81 14.49 -13.08
N ASN A 69 -15.25 15.28 -12.17
CA ASN A 69 -14.89 16.69 -12.45
C ASN A 69 -13.81 16.82 -13.53
N ARG A 70 -12.76 15.97 -13.49
CA ARG A 70 -11.69 16.00 -14.51
C ARG A 70 -12.20 15.54 -15.87
N GLN A 71 -13.09 14.55 -15.91
CA GLN A 71 -13.71 14.07 -17.14
C GLN A 71 -14.58 15.16 -17.76
N GLY A 72 -15.41 15.85 -17.00
CA GLY A 72 -16.22 16.97 -17.51
C GLY A 72 -15.36 18.08 -18.14
N ARG A 73 -14.25 18.44 -17.49
CA ARG A 73 -13.28 19.40 -18.05
C ARG A 73 -12.68 18.91 -19.38
N LEU A 74 -12.27 17.64 -19.44
CA LEU A 74 -11.67 17.05 -20.65
C LEU A 74 -12.68 16.95 -21.79
N ALA A 75 -13.92 16.55 -21.52
CA ALA A 75 -14.98 16.50 -22.53
C ALA A 75 -15.23 17.90 -23.11
N ALA A 76 -15.27 18.94 -22.29
CA ALA A 76 -15.39 20.32 -22.75
C ALA A 76 -14.20 20.76 -23.62
N ASP A 77 -12.96 20.43 -23.23
CA ASP A 77 -11.76 20.70 -24.04
C ASP A 77 -11.85 19.99 -25.42
N HIS A 78 -12.29 18.73 -25.45
CA HIS A 78 -12.45 17.97 -26.69
C HIS A 78 -13.54 18.56 -27.60
N ILE A 79 -14.69 18.94 -27.04
CA ILE A 79 -15.77 19.63 -27.77
C ILE A 79 -15.25 20.92 -28.42
N CYS A 80 -14.30 21.62 -27.79
CA CYS A 80 -13.67 22.81 -28.33
C CYS A 80 -12.50 22.52 -29.31
N GLY A 81 -12.33 21.27 -29.76
CA GLY A 81 -11.32 20.88 -30.74
C GLY A 81 -9.90 20.74 -30.20
N ARG A 82 -9.73 20.60 -28.87
CA ARG A 82 -8.42 20.33 -28.27
C ARG A 82 -8.12 18.84 -28.28
N GLU A 83 -6.85 18.51 -28.53
CA GLU A 83 -6.36 17.16 -28.37
C GLU A 83 -6.23 16.82 -26.88
N VAL A 84 -7.06 15.89 -26.41
CA VAL A 84 -7.10 15.45 -25.01
C VAL A 84 -7.23 13.94 -24.92
N ARG A 85 -6.76 13.38 -23.81
CA ARG A 85 -6.84 11.95 -23.51
C ARG A 85 -7.08 11.74 -22.02
N TYR A 86 -8.13 11.01 -21.66
CA TYR A 86 -8.33 10.55 -20.30
C TYR A 86 -7.35 9.42 -19.99
N ARG A 87 -6.54 9.59 -18.95
CA ARG A 87 -5.47 8.65 -18.60
C ARG A 87 -5.96 7.44 -17.81
N GLY A 88 -7.26 7.23 -17.68
CA GLY A 88 -7.84 6.21 -16.80
C GLY A 88 -7.97 6.66 -15.34
N THR A 89 -8.41 5.74 -14.49
CA THR A 89 -8.73 6.00 -13.08
C THR A 89 -7.98 5.04 -12.18
N GLN A 90 -7.23 5.55 -11.21
CA GLN A 90 -6.53 4.70 -10.22
C GLN A 90 -7.31 4.46 -8.92
N GLY A 91 -8.45 5.14 -8.72
CA GLY A 91 -9.30 4.92 -7.53
C GLY A 91 -8.72 5.44 -6.22
N THR A 92 -8.05 6.61 -6.23
CA THR A 92 -7.64 7.27 -4.99
C THR A 92 -8.87 7.67 -4.17
N ALA A 93 -8.96 7.18 -2.94
CA ALA A 93 -10.08 7.39 -2.05
C ALA A 93 -9.62 7.53 -0.59
N ILE A 94 -10.38 8.29 0.20
CA ILE A 94 -10.09 8.59 1.60
C ILE A 94 -11.40 8.73 2.38
N LEU A 95 -11.41 8.28 3.63
CA LEU A 95 -12.55 8.42 4.53
C LEU A 95 -12.10 8.58 6.00
N GLY A 96 -12.91 9.28 6.78
CA GLY A 96 -12.72 9.42 8.23
C GLY A 96 -13.45 8.34 9.02
N LEU A 97 -12.78 7.75 10.01
CA LEU A 97 -13.30 6.69 10.88
C LEU A 97 -13.01 7.02 12.34
N PHE A 98 -14.00 7.53 13.08
CA PHE A 98 -13.90 7.75 14.53
C PHE A 98 -12.61 8.48 14.97
N GLY A 99 -12.23 9.54 14.25
CA GLY A 99 -11.00 10.32 14.51
C GLY A 99 -9.72 9.74 13.90
N ARG A 100 -9.83 8.69 13.08
CA ARG A 100 -8.75 8.16 12.24
C ARG A 100 -9.03 8.43 10.77
N THR A 101 -7.99 8.31 9.95
CA THR A 101 -8.07 8.38 8.50
C THR A 101 -7.74 7.01 7.91
N ALA A 102 -8.53 6.57 6.94
CA ALA A 102 -8.23 5.43 6.07
C ALA A 102 -8.25 5.90 4.62
N ALA A 103 -7.20 5.57 3.87
CA ALA A 103 -7.05 6.01 2.48
C ALA A 103 -6.34 4.96 1.63
N MET A 104 -6.59 5.00 0.33
CA MET A 104 -5.97 4.10 -0.64
C MET A 104 -5.80 4.77 -2.00
N THR A 105 -4.92 4.19 -2.82
CA THR A 105 -4.77 4.51 -4.24
C THR A 105 -4.26 3.29 -5.00
N GLY A 106 -4.66 3.12 -6.26
CA GLY A 106 -4.26 1.99 -7.10
C GLY A 106 -4.92 0.67 -6.72
N ALA A 107 -4.26 -0.44 -7.07
CA ALA A 107 -4.78 -1.78 -6.87
C ALA A 107 -4.70 -2.24 -5.40
N SER A 108 -5.59 -3.17 -5.03
CA SER A 108 -5.52 -3.90 -3.76
C SER A 108 -4.97 -5.30 -3.97
N GLU A 109 -4.45 -5.96 -2.92
CA GLU A 109 -4.03 -7.37 -3.01
C GLU A 109 -5.16 -8.27 -3.53
N LYS A 110 -6.38 -8.07 -3.04
CA LYS A 110 -7.55 -8.86 -3.46
C LYS A 110 -7.76 -8.75 -4.97
N THR A 111 -7.61 -7.54 -5.51
CA THR A 111 -7.76 -7.32 -6.95
C THR A 111 -6.60 -7.92 -7.74
N LEU A 112 -5.36 -7.74 -7.28
CA LEU A 112 -4.16 -8.29 -7.94
C LEU A 112 -4.19 -9.83 -7.96
N ARG A 113 -4.56 -10.48 -6.85
CA ARG A 113 -4.75 -11.95 -6.80
C ARG A 113 -5.85 -12.41 -7.77
N ARG A 114 -6.98 -11.70 -7.83
CA ARG A 114 -8.10 -12.04 -8.73
C ARG A 114 -7.71 -11.99 -10.21
N VAL A 115 -6.81 -11.08 -10.59
CA VAL A 115 -6.31 -10.97 -11.98
C VAL A 115 -4.98 -11.69 -12.17
N GLU A 116 -4.55 -12.49 -11.20
CA GLU A 116 -3.31 -13.28 -11.24
C GLU A 116 -2.05 -12.44 -11.55
N ARG A 117 -2.04 -11.16 -11.14
CA ARG A 117 -0.88 -10.28 -11.31
C ARG A 117 0.09 -10.44 -10.14
N PRO A 118 1.38 -10.78 -10.38
CA PRO A 118 2.38 -10.87 -9.33
C PRO A 118 2.57 -9.54 -8.59
N PHE A 119 2.77 -9.62 -7.27
CA PHE A 119 3.07 -8.46 -6.44
C PHE A 119 3.86 -8.84 -5.18
N ARG A 120 4.48 -7.84 -4.56
CA ARG A 120 5.04 -7.88 -3.21
C ARG A 120 4.33 -6.85 -2.34
N SER A 121 4.15 -7.19 -1.06
CA SER A 121 3.55 -6.31 -0.05
C SER A 121 4.60 -5.83 0.92
N ILE A 122 4.65 -4.51 1.12
CA ILE A 122 5.58 -3.86 2.03
C ILE A 122 4.77 -3.14 3.11
N TYR A 123 5.14 -3.34 4.37
CA TYR A 123 4.47 -2.73 5.52
C TYR A 123 5.45 -1.89 6.34
N ILE A 124 5.04 -0.69 6.69
CA ILE A 124 5.75 0.15 7.67
C ILE A 124 4.77 0.81 8.64
N HIS A 125 5.25 1.13 9.84
CA HIS A 125 4.45 1.78 10.89
C HIS A 125 5.12 3.06 11.41
N PRO A 126 5.21 4.12 10.58
CA PRO A 126 5.89 5.34 10.97
C PRO A 126 4.96 6.29 11.74
N ASN A 127 5.56 7.34 12.29
CA ASN A 127 4.82 8.53 12.73
C ASN A 127 4.60 9.48 11.55
N ASN A 128 3.59 10.35 11.68
CA ASN A 128 3.30 11.41 10.73
C ASN A 128 4.39 12.48 10.64
N HIS A 129 5.11 12.74 11.72
CA HIS A 129 6.26 13.64 11.80
C HIS A 129 7.27 13.19 12.87
N ALA A 130 8.31 14.00 13.10
CA ALA A 130 9.37 13.69 14.04
C ALA A 130 8.82 13.42 15.45
N GLY A 131 9.21 12.30 16.05
CA GLY A 131 8.63 11.84 17.32
C GLY A 131 9.00 12.68 18.55
N TYR A 132 10.03 13.51 18.47
CA TYR A 132 10.39 14.45 19.53
C TYR A 132 9.54 15.74 19.50
N TYR A 133 8.83 16.01 18.40
CA TYR A 133 7.93 17.14 18.32
C TYR A 133 6.54 16.72 18.86
N PRO A 134 5.86 17.56 19.67
CA PRO A 134 4.57 17.20 20.26
C PRO A 134 3.49 16.86 19.23
N GLY A 135 2.61 15.90 19.56
CA GLY A 135 1.45 15.56 18.73
C GLY A 135 1.72 14.55 17.61
N ALA A 136 2.86 13.85 17.63
CA ALA A 136 3.15 12.81 16.67
C ALA A 136 2.11 11.67 16.77
N GLU A 137 1.51 11.33 15.63
CA GLU A 137 0.55 10.24 15.51
C GLU A 137 1.10 9.13 14.61
N SER A 138 0.89 7.89 15.03
CA SER A 138 1.28 6.72 14.25
C SER A 138 0.33 6.46 13.08
N MET A 139 0.87 5.89 12.02
CA MET A 139 0.11 5.32 10.92
C MET A 139 0.69 3.96 10.51
N THR A 140 -0.14 3.17 9.84
CA THR A 140 0.28 1.99 9.11
C THR A 140 0.16 2.29 7.63
N LEU A 141 1.25 2.08 6.89
CA LEU A 141 1.25 2.16 5.43
C LEU A 141 1.55 0.79 4.85
N LYS A 142 0.87 0.48 3.76
CA LYS A 142 1.07 -0.70 2.94
C LYS A 142 1.31 -0.27 1.50
N LEU A 143 2.39 -0.76 0.90
CA LEU A 143 2.71 -0.55 -0.51
C LEU A 143 2.68 -1.89 -1.24
N LEU A 144 2.09 -1.91 -2.43
CA LEU A 144 2.05 -3.03 -3.35
C LEU A 144 2.89 -2.69 -4.56
N VAL A 145 3.84 -3.56 -4.89
CA VAL A 145 4.82 -3.31 -5.95
C VAL A 145 4.95 -4.51 -6.86
N ASP A 146 5.25 -4.25 -8.12
CA ASP A 146 5.65 -5.27 -9.08
C ASP A 146 7.02 -5.84 -8.65
N PRO A 147 7.15 -7.19 -8.51
CA PRO A 147 8.34 -7.80 -7.93
C PRO A 147 9.59 -7.67 -8.80
N GLU A 148 9.43 -7.49 -10.11
CA GLU A 148 10.54 -7.45 -11.06
C GLU A 148 10.98 -6.01 -11.31
N SER A 149 10.03 -5.13 -11.64
CA SER A 149 10.30 -3.75 -12.03
C SER A 149 10.33 -2.77 -10.85
N GLY A 150 9.72 -3.12 -9.72
CA GLY A 150 9.54 -2.21 -8.59
C GLY A 150 8.49 -1.12 -8.86
N LYS A 151 7.73 -1.22 -9.96
CA LYS A 151 6.63 -0.30 -10.27
C LYS A 151 5.57 -0.36 -9.16
N ILE A 152 5.08 0.81 -8.76
CA ILE A 152 4.06 0.91 -7.71
C ILE A 152 2.70 0.49 -8.28
N LEU A 153 2.07 -0.50 -7.66
CA LEU A 153 0.77 -1.03 -8.06
C LEU A 153 -0.37 -0.48 -7.20
N GLY A 154 -0.10 -0.12 -5.96
CA GLY A 154 -1.09 0.47 -5.07
C GLY A 154 -0.54 0.77 -3.70
N ALA A 155 -1.24 1.61 -2.96
CA ALA A 155 -0.89 1.98 -1.60
C ALA A 155 -2.13 2.13 -0.72
N GLN A 156 -1.98 1.85 0.57
CA GLN A 156 -3.02 1.96 1.58
C GLN A 156 -2.42 2.56 2.85
N GLY A 157 -3.21 3.37 3.55
CA GLY A 157 -2.81 3.99 4.81
C GLY A 157 -3.95 4.07 5.79
N VAL A 158 -3.68 3.72 7.05
CA VAL A 158 -4.63 3.86 8.17
C VAL A 158 -3.89 4.44 9.37
N GLY A 159 -4.43 5.48 10.00
CA GLY A 159 -3.77 6.10 11.14
C GLY A 159 -4.35 7.44 11.55
N GLY A 160 -3.53 8.22 12.25
CA GLY A 160 -3.83 9.61 12.59
C GLY A 160 -3.56 10.59 11.45
N ALA A 161 -3.17 11.81 11.80
CA ALA A 161 -2.87 12.87 10.83
C ALA A 161 -1.80 12.47 9.79
N GLY A 162 -1.89 13.03 8.58
CA GLY A 162 -0.87 12.91 7.55
C GLY A 162 -0.92 11.63 6.70
N VAL A 163 -1.95 10.79 6.85
CA VAL A 163 -2.22 9.65 5.94
C VAL A 163 -2.58 10.14 4.54
N ASP A 164 -3.43 11.16 4.46
CA ASP A 164 -3.77 11.91 3.24
C ASP A 164 -2.53 12.34 2.46
N LYS A 165 -1.58 13.02 3.12
CA LYS A 165 -0.32 13.48 2.51
C LYS A 165 0.46 12.34 1.85
N ARG A 166 0.50 11.16 2.46
CA ARG A 166 1.26 10.01 1.94
C ARG A 166 0.54 9.35 0.78
N ILE A 167 -0.78 9.22 0.86
CA ILE A 167 -1.56 8.66 -0.23
C ILE A 167 -1.55 9.58 -1.44
N ASP A 168 -1.57 10.90 -1.26
CA ASP A 168 -1.44 11.85 -2.36
C ASP A 168 -0.07 11.77 -3.04
N ALA A 169 1.02 11.72 -2.27
CA ALA A 169 2.37 11.53 -2.82
C ALA A 169 2.49 10.22 -3.62
N LEU A 170 1.99 9.11 -3.07
CA LEU A 170 2.00 7.81 -3.73
C LEU A 170 1.05 7.75 -4.94
N ALA A 171 -0.06 8.50 -4.90
CA ALA A 171 -0.99 8.65 -6.01
C ALA A 171 -0.33 9.35 -7.21
N ILE A 172 0.46 10.38 -6.96
CA ILE A 172 1.27 11.04 -7.99
C ILE A 172 2.36 10.10 -8.50
N ALA A 173 3.06 9.39 -7.61
CA ALA A 173 4.10 8.44 -8.00
C ALA A 173 3.59 7.35 -8.94
N ILE A 174 2.40 6.78 -8.66
CA ILE A 174 1.74 5.82 -9.55
C ILE A 174 1.46 6.45 -10.91
N GLN A 175 0.83 7.63 -10.97
CA GLN A 175 0.54 8.33 -12.23
C GLN A 175 1.80 8.68 -13.04
N ALA A 176 2.92 8.95 -12.36
CA ALA A 176 4.21 9.25 -12.97
C ALA A 176 4.95 8.00 -13.46
N GLY A 177 4.44 6.80 -13.16
CA GLY A 177 5.12 5.54 -13.49
C GLY A 177 6.38 5.29 -12.66
N MET A 178 6.48 5.93 -11.49
CA MET A 178 7.62 5.78 -10.59
C MET A 178 7.70 4.36 -10.02
N THR A 179 8.93 4.00 -9.67
CA THR A 179 9.30 2.76 -8.99
C THR A 179 9.63 3.03 -7.53
N VAL A 180 9.85 1.96 -6.76
CA VAL A 180 10.35 2.07 -5.38
C VAL A 180 11.68 2.80 -5.27
N PHE A 181 12.51 2.74 -6.31
CA PHE A 181 13.82 3.40 -6.35
C PHE A 181 13.66 4.93 -6.39
N ASP A 182 12.63 5.42 -7.07
CA ASP A 182 12.33 6.85 -7.08
C ASP A 182 11.75 7.32 -5.73
N LEU A 183 11.08 6.43 -4.97
CA LEU A 183 10.60 6.76 -3.63
C LEU A 183 11.75 6.93 -2.63
N GLU A 184 12.84 6.16 -2.76
CA GLU A 184 14.04 6.31 -1.93
C GLU A 184 14.65 7.72 -2.06
N GLU A 185 14.71 8.23 -3.29
CA GLU A 185 15.35 9.49 -3.66
C GLU A 185 14.42 10.71 -3.57
N SER A 186 13.14 10.51 -3.24
CA SER A 186 12.15 11.59 -3.21
C SER A 186 12.49 12.66 -2.18
N GLU A 187 12.72 13.90 -2.64
CA GLU A 187 12.94 15.06 -1.77
C GLU A 187 11.60 15.67 -1.33
N LEU A 188 11.22 15.44 -0.07
CA LEU A 188 9.94 15.88 0.49
C LEU A 188 10.13 16.96 1.56
N ALA A 189 9.15 17.86 1.67
CA ALA A 189 9.21 18.97 2.60
C ALA A 189 9.37 18.52 4.07
N TYR A 190 10.38 19.05 4.75
CA TYR A 190 10.71 18.68 6.12
C TYR A 190 10.87 19.88 7.05
N ALA A 191 10.10 19.84 8.14
CA ALA A 191 10.42 20.44 9.43
C ALA A 191 9.80 19.53 10.52
N PRO A 192 10.26 19.60 11.79
CA PRO A 192 9.87 18.63 12.82
C PRO A 192 8.35 18.45 13.03
N GLN A 193 7.57 19.51 12.80
CA GLN A 193 6.11 19.54 12.94
C GLN A 193 5.34 19.00 11.73
N PHE A 194 6.00 18.78 10.58
CA PHE A 194 5.35 18.38 9.33
C PHE A 194 5.83 17.02 8.79
N GLY A 195 7.01 16.57 9.20
CA GLY A 195 7.60 15.34 8.71
C GLY A 195 8.81 14.91 9.53
N SER A 196 9.55 13.97 8.96
CA SER A 196 10.82 13.45 9.47
C SER A 196 11.88 13.61 8.38
N ALA A 197 13.16 13.60 8.74
CA ALA A 197 14.25 13.70 7.76
C ALA A 197 14.17 12.63 6.65
N LYS A 198 13.58 11.48 6.97
CA LYS A 198 13.12 10.48 6.01
C LYS A 198 11.60 10.38 6.16
N ASP A 199 10.85 10.80 5.15
CA ASP A 199 9.40 10.69 5.19
C ASP A 199 8.99 9.21 5.15
N PRO A 200 7.84 8.83 5.73
CA PRO A 200 7.17 7.57 5.45
C PRO A 200 7.22 7.09 3.98
N VAL A 201 7.13 7.99 2.99
CA VAL A 201 7.29 7.63 1.57
C VAL A 201 8.71 7.13 1.27
N ASN A 202 9.75 7.82 1.74
CA ASN A 202 11.15 7.35 1.59
C ASN A 202 11.35 6.01 2.29
N MET A 203 10.77 5.85 3.48
CA MET A 203 10.87 4.60 4.25
C MET A 203 10.24 3.41 3.51
N LEU A 204 9.12 3.61 2.80
CA LEU A 204 8.56 2.60 1.91
C LEU A 204 9.53 2.26 0.78
N GLY A 205 10.14 3.27 0.16
CA GLY A 205 11.17 3.10 -0.86
C GLY A 205 12.34 2.24 -0.36
N PHE A 206 12.95 2.61 0.77
CA PHE A 206 14.13 1.90 1.30
C PHE A 206 13.83 0.43 1.62
N VAL A 207 12.67 0.14 2.23
CA VAL A 207 12.30 -1.24 2.59
C VAL A 207 12.03 -2.07 1.33
N ALA A 208 11.31 -1.50 0.35
CA ALA A 208 10.97 -2.20 -0.88
C ALA A 208 12.18 -2.42 -1.79
N ALA A 209 13.02 -1.40 -1.96
CA ALA A 209 14.22 -1.49 -2.76
C ALA A 209 15.28 -2.38 -2.12
N GLY A 210 15.42 -2.36 -0.79
CA GLY A 210 16.27 -3.30 -0.06
C GLY A 210 15.85 -4.76 -0.28
N LEU A 211 14.54 -5.02 -0.37
CA LEU A 211 14.02 -6.34 -0.73
C LEU A 211 14.37 -6.71 -2.19
N MET A 212 14.23 -5.77 -3.12
CA MET A 212 14.53 -6.00 -4.54
C MET A 212 16.02 -6.17 -4.84
N ARG A 213 16.90 -5.49 -4.09
CA ARG A 213 18.36 -5.65 -4.18
C ARG A 213 18.87 -6.86 -3.40
N GLU A 214 18.00 -7.62 -2.74
CA GLU A 214 18.32 -8.73 -1.83
C GLU A 214 19.18 -8.35 -0.61
N ASP A 215 19.40 -7.05 -0.36
CA ASP A 215 20.10 -6.53 0.80
C ASP A 215 19.31 -6.70 2.10
N HIS A 216 17.99 -6.81 1.98
CA HIS A 216 17.06 -6.96 3.10
C HIS A 216 16.14 -8.15 2.83
N PRO A 217 16.60 -9.39 3.06
CA PRO A 217 15.74 -10.56 2.93
C PRO A 217 14.58 -10.49 3.92
N GLN A 218 13.36 -10.66 3.44
CA GLN A 218 12.13 -10.56 4.24
C GLN A 218 11.20 -11.75 4.00
N ILE A 219 10.32 -11.97 4.97
CA ILE A 219 9.13 -12.80 4.85
C ILE A 219 7.91 -11.97 5.26
N ASP A 220 6.85 -11.99 4.47
CA ASP A 220 5.58 -11.35 4.82
C ASP A 220 4.79 -12.19 5.84
N VAL A 221 3.92 -11.54 6.62
CA VAL A 221 3.16 -12.21 7.69
C VAL A 221 2.29 -13.36 7.17
N PRO A 222 1.50 -13.22 6.08
CA PRO A 222 0.79 -14.36 5.50
C PRO A 222 1.71 -15.55 5.19
N SER A 223 2.81 -15.32 4.47
CA SER A 223 3.77 -16.39 4.13
C SER A 223 4.43 -17.01 5.36
N TYR A 224 4.62 -16.25 6.44
CA TYR A 224 5.10 -16.76 7.73
C TYR A 224 4.06 -17.65 8.42
N LEU A 225 2.79 -17.23 8.43
CA LEU A 225 1.69 -17.97 9.05
C LEU A 225 1.39 -19.30 8.34
N ASP A 226 1.68 -19.37 7.03
CA ASP A 226 1.49 -20.58 6.21
C ASP A 226 2.62 -21.61 6.39
N GLN A 227 3.73 -21.26 7.07
CA GLN A 227 4.85 -22.18 7.30
C GLN A 227 4.63 -23.08 8.52
N ASP A 228 5.18 -24.30 8.45
CA ASP A 228 5.33 -25.14 9.64
C ASP A 228 6.32 -24.47 10.62
N GLY A 229 5.89 -24.24 11.87
CA GLY A 229 6.70 -23.65 12.92
C GLY A 229 7.98 -24.43 13.26
N SER A 230 8.11 -25.68 12.83
CA SER A 230 9.34 -26.47 12.99
C SER A 230 10.47 -26.07 12.03
N SER A 231 10.14 -25.37 10.93
CA SER A 231 11.04 -25.08 9.80
C SER A 231 12.05 -23.96 10.06
N HIS A 232 11.80 -23.11 11.05
CA HIS A 232 12.59 -21.91 11.33
C HIS A 232 12.78 -21.71 12.84
N LEU A 233 13.74 -20.87 13.20
CA LEU A 233 13.87 -20.28 14.53
C LEU A 233 13.26 -18.87 14.47
N LEU A 234 12.24 -18.61 15.27
CA LEU A 234 11.67 -17.27 15.40
C LEU A 234 12.45 -16.49 16.46
N LEU A 235 12.99 -15.33 16.09
CA LEU A 235 13.82 -14.49 16.96
C LEU A 235 13.16 -13.13 17.19
N ASP A 236 12.75 -12.86 18.43
CA ASP A 236 12.31 -11.54 18.87
C ASP A 236 13.51 -10.72 19.37
N VAL A 237 13.75 -9.56 18.75
CA VAL A 237 14.85 -8.66 19.11
C VAL A 237 14.41 -7.37 19.79
N ARG A 238 13.16 -7.34 20.30
CA ARG A 238 12.64 -6.23 21.11
C ARG A 238 13.25 -6.21 22.51
N THR A 239 12.97 -5.15 23.25
CA THR A 239 13.34 -5.07 24.68
C THR A 239 12.56 -6.10 25.50
N GLU A 240 13.09 -6.46 26.68
CA GLU A 240 12.42 -7.35 27.64
C GLU A 240 10.99 -6.91 27.96
N LYS A 241 10.81 -5.61 28.21
CA LYS A 241 9.49 -5.04 28.49
C LYS A 241 8.51 -5.31 27.35
N GLU A 242 8.89 -4.99 26.12
CA GLU A 242 8.05 -5.22 24.94
C GLU A 242 7.72 -6.70 24.72
N PHE A 243 8.66 -7.61 25.02
CA PHE A 243 8.46 -9.05 24.92
C PHE A 243 7.46 -9.57 25.96
N SER A 244 7.59 -9.08 27.21
CA SER A 244 6.71 -9.44 28.33
C SER A 244 5.27 -8.95 28.16
N GLU A 245 5.05 -7.86 27.42
CA GLU A 245 3.72 -7.30 27.11
C GLU A 245 2.97 -8.09 26.02
N GLY A 246 3.64 -9.07 25.38
CA GLY A 246 3.09 -9.91 24.32
C GLY A 246 4.09 -10.13 23.19
N HIS A 247 4.14 -11.35 22.66
CA HIS A 247 5.06 -11.76 21.61
C HIS A 247 4.46 -12.86 20.74
N ILE A 248 5.04 -13.07 19.57
CA ILE A 248 4.63 -14.17 18.68
C ILE A 248 4.98 -15.50 19.37
N PRO A 249 4.03 -16.44 19.52
CA PRO A 249 4.27 -17.70 20.20
C PRO A 249 5.47 -18.47 19.65
N GLY A 250 6.29 -19.04 20.54
CA GLY A 250 7.49 -19.80 20.17
C GLY A 250 8.73 -18.97 19.85
N ALA A 251 8.68 -17.64 20.01
CA ALA A 251 9.83 -16.77 19.82
C ALA A 251 10.94 -17.03 20.86
N THR A 252 12.16 -17.20 20.38
CA THR A 252 13.39 -17.00 21.18
C THR A 252 13.63 -15.50 21.32
N HIS A 253 13.96 -15.02 22.51
CA HIS A 253 14.13 -13.59 22.78
C HIS A 253 15.59 -13.24 23.06
N ILE A 254 16.15 -12.35 22.22
CA ILE A 254 17.49 -11.76 22.40
C ILE A 254 17.40 -10.31 21.93
N PRO A 255 17.39 -9.31 22.83
CA PRO A 255 17.36 -7.90 22.46
C PRO A 255 18.45 -7.55 21.45
N VAL A 256 18.13 -6.70 20.46
CA VAL A 256 19.06 -6.38 19.35
C VAL A 256 20.40 -5.83 19.83
N ASP A 257 20.42 -5.10 20.95
CA ASP A 257 21.63 -4.51 21.53
C ASP A 257 22.56 -5.55 22.18
N GLU A 258 22.02 -6.70 22.58
CA GLU A 258 22.76 -7.84 23.16
C GLU A 258 23.10 -8.92 22.12
N LEU A 259 22.48 -8.86 20.93
CA LEU A 259 22.52 -9.92 19.94
C LEU A 259 23.94 -10.30 19.52
N ARG A 260 24.85 -9.33 19.38
CA ARG A 260 26.24 -9.59 18.95
C ARG A 260 27.01 -10.43 19.97
N ASP A 261 26.76 -10.22 21.26
CA ASP A 261 27.46 -10.93 22.33
C ASP A 261 26.84 -12.31 22.60
N ARG A 262 25.61 -12.53 22.14
CA ARG A 262 24.79 -13.72 22.39
C ARG A 262 24.57 -14.59 21.15
N LEU A 263 25.35 -14.39 20.08
CA LEU A 263 25.23 -15.16 18.83
C LEU A 263 25.35 -16.68 19.04
N SER A 264 26.16 -17.12 20.01
CA SER A 264 26.35 -18.54 20.33
C SER A 264 25.09 -19.25 20.84
N GLU A 265 24.07 -18.50 21.26
CA GLU A 265 22.77 -19.06 21.67
C GLU A 265 21.90 -19.46 20.48
N LEU A 266 22.23 -18.97 19.27
CA LEU A 266 21.46 -19.21 18.06
C LEU A 266 22.03 -20.40 17.27
N SER A 267 21.16 -21.37 16.98
CA SER A 267 21.49 -22.48 16.07
C SER A 267 21.64 -21.97 14.63
N SER A 268 22.70 -22.40 13.96
CA SER A 268 22.94 -22.17 12.53
C SER A 268 22.25 -23.18 11.61
N ASP A 269 21.62 -24.22 12.15
CA ASP A 269 21.07 -25.35 11.38
C ASP A 269 19.71 -25.01 10.77
N LYS A 270 19.02 -24.02 11.31
CA LYS A 270 17.71 -23.55 10.86
C LYS A 270 17.80 -22.14 10.32
N GLU A 271 16.91 -21.81 9.39
CA GLU A 271 16.69 -20.43 9.01
C GLU A 271 16.11 -19.64 10.19
N ILE A 272 16.60 -18.41 10.40
CA ILE A 272 16.11 -17.50 11.43
C ILE A 272 15.08 -16.55 10.80
N VAL A 273 13.92 -16.40 11.42
CA VAL A 273 12.98 -15.31 11.15
C VAL A 273 13.10 -14.31 12.29
N ALA A 274 13.79 -13.19 12.05
CA ALA A 274 13.96 -12.15 13.03
C ALA A 274 12.81 -11.14 12.96
N TYR A 275 12.32 -10.65 14.10
CA TYR A 275 11.34 -9.58 14.13
C TYR A 275 11.56 -8.64 15.31
N CYS A 276 11.02 -7.43 15.16
CA CYS A 276 10.90 -6.49 16.27
C CYS A 276 9.48 -5.91 16.27
N LYS A 277 9.24 -4.77 16.92
CA LYS A 277 7.92 -4.15 16.94
C LYS A 277 7.40 -3.78 15.54
N VAL A 278 8.21 -3.10 14.72
CA VAL A 278 7.79 -2.51 13.43
C VAL A 278 8.68 -2.88 12.24
N GLY A 279 9.61 -3.83 12.42
CA GLY A 279 10.54 -4.30 11.39
C GLY A 279 11.92 -3.63 11.34
N MET A 280 12.10 -2.43 11.92
CA MET A 280 13.40 -1.70 11.84
C MET A 280 14.54 -2.34 12.65
N ARG A 281 14.32 -2.66 13.94
CA ARG A 281 15.33 -3.38 14.75
C ARG A 281 15.52 -4.83 14.25
N GLY A 282 14.45 -5.41 13.69
CA GLY A 282 14.51 -6.71 13.02
C GLY A 282 15.44 -6.68 11.81
N TYR A 283 15.38 -5.63 10.98
CA TYR A 283 16.35 -5.40 9.91
C TYR A 283 17.80 -5.33 10.41
N ILE A 284 18.05 -4.58 11.50
CA ILE A 284 19.39 -4.51 12.11
C ILE A 284 19.87 -5.91 12.52
N ALA A 285 19.02 -6.68 13.20
CA ALA A 285 19.33 -8.06 13.58
C ALA A 285 19.60 -8.96 12.35
N THR A 286 18.78 -8.86 11.31
CA THR A 286 19.01 -9.56 10.03
C THR A 286 20.38 -9.23 9.46
N ARG A 287 20.77 -7.95 9.41
CA ARG A 287 22.10 -7.56 8.89
C ARG A 287 23.25 -8.07 9.77
N ILE A 288 23.10 -8.05 11.09
CA ILE A 288 24.09 -8.64 12.02
C ILE A 288 24.25 -10.14 11.71
N LEU A 289 23.13 -10.87 11.68
CA LEU A 289 23.11 -12.32 11.48
C LEU A 289 23.66 -12.73 10.10
N MET A 290 23.28 -12.03 9.04
CA MET A 290 23.81 -12.28 7.68
C MET A 290 25.34 -12.13 7.64
N GLN A 291 25.89 -11.10 8.29
CA GLN A 291 27.34 -10.88 8.34
C GLN A 291 28.10 -11.97 9.11
N HIS A 292 27.41 -12.75 9.94
CA HIS A 292 27.96 -13.89 10.68
C HIS A 292 27.58 -15.24 10.04
N GLY A 293 27.06 -15.24 8.80
CA GLY A 293 26.81 -16.45 8.02
C GLY A 293 25.49 -17.16 8.29
N TYR A 294 24.58 -16.57 9.09
CA TYR A 294 23.26 -17.15 9.32
C TYR A 294 22.35 -16.95 8.11
N LYS A 295 21.53 -17.96 7.81
CA LYS A 295 20.36 -17.81 6.94
C LYS A 295 19.26 -17.13 7.71
N VAL A 296 18.87 -15.92 7.30
CA VAL A 296 17.93 -15.10 8.06
C VAL A 296 17.02 -14.28 7.15
N ARG A 297 15.76 -14.15 7.55
CA ARG A 297 14.77 -13.22 6.96
C ARG A 297 14.18 -12.34 8.07
N ASN A 298 13.87 -11.09 7.73
CA ASN A 298 13.13 -10.19 8.63
C ASN A 298 11.61 -10.37 8.43
N LEU A 299 10.83 -10.47 9.50
CA LEU A 299 9.38 -10.46 9.42
C LEU A 299 8.89 -9.05 9.07
N SER A 300 8.30 -8.90 7.88
CA SER A 300 7.92 -7.59 7.33
C SER A 300 6.89 -6.88 8.22
N GLY A 301 7.18 -5.63 8.59
CA GLY A 301 6.38 -4.82 9.53
C GLY A 301 6.37 -5.30 10.98
N GLY A 302 7.04 -6.43 11.30
CA GLY A 302 7.23 -6.92 12.66
C GLY A 302 5.94 -7.32 13.38
N TYR A 303 5.99 -7.27 14.72
CA TYR A 303 4.88 -7.66 15.59
C TYR A 303 3.62 -6.81 15.35
N SER A 304 3.77 -5.53 15.00
CA SER A 304 2.65 -4.66 14.68
C SER A 304 1.84 -5.18 13.48
N THR A 305 2.50 -5.56 12.37
CA THR A 305 1.79 -6.19 11.24
C THR A 305 1.24 -7.55 11.63
N TYR A 306 1.98 -8.38 12.37
CA TYR A 306 1.49 -9.69 12.82
C TYR A 306 0.14 -9.57 13.54
N ARG A 307 0.02 -8.60 14.46
CA ARG A 307 -1.22 -8.33 15.20
C ARG A 307 -2.40 -7.88 14.32
N LEU A 308 -2.15 -7.36 13.12
CA LEU A 308 -3.23 -7.07 12.15
C LEU A 308 -3.82 -8.35 11.55
N PHE A 309 -3.04 -9.42 11.46
CA PHE A 309 -3.48 -10.73 10.96
C PHE A 309 -3.92 -11.67 12.09
N GLN A 310 -3.37 -11.50 13.29
CA GLN A 310 -3.66 -12.28 14.48
C GLN A 310 -4.02 -11.33 15.65
N PRO A 311 -5.21 -10.73 15.65
CA PRO A 311 -5.62 -9.71 16.63
C PRO A 311 -5.93 -10.26 18.03
N GLU A 312 -6.10 -11.58 18.16
CA GLU A 312 -6.44 -12.25 19.43
C GLU A 312 -5.24 -12.94 20.11
N GLY A 313 -4.09 -13.06 19.43
CA GLY A 313 -2.89 -13.74 19.93
C GLY A 313 -1.79 -12.87 20.53
#